data_AF-A0A8S3AAN6-F1
#
_entry.id   AF-A0A8S3AAN6-F1
#
_cell.length_a   1.000
_cell.length_b   1.000
_cell.length_c   1.000
_cell.angle_alpha   90.00
_cell.angle_beta   90.00
_cell.angle_gamma   90.00
#
_symmetry.space_group_name_H-M   'P 1'
#
loop_
_entity.id
_entity.type
_entity.pdbx_description
1 polymer ?
#
loop_
_entity_poly.entity_id
_entity_poly.type
_entity_poly.pdbx_seq_one_letter_code
_entity_poly.pdbx_strand_id
1 'polypeptide(L)'
;QQSKIAIAVASSGIAATLLHGGRTAHSTLKLPLNLTQCEAPLDNISKGTGEAKVLQECKLIVWDECTMAHKQALEARDRTL
;
A
#
# COMPACT_ATOMS: atom_id res chain seq x y z
N GLN A 1 -25.80 1.04 -4.13
CA GLN A 1 -24.83 1.94 -3.46
C GLN A 1 -23.45 1.35 -3.70
N GLN A 2 -22.55 2.08 -4.38
CA GLN A 2 -21.18 1.59 -4.58
C GLN A 2 -20.45 1.75 -3.25
N SER A 3 -20.12 0.67 -2.55
CA SER A 3 -19.26 0.73 -1.36
C SER A 3 -17.88 1.22 -1.79
N LYS A 4 -17.60 2.51 -1.57
CA LYS A 4 -16.29 3.10 -1.84
C LYS A 4 -15.35 2.65 -0.73
N ILE A 5 -14.33 1.86 -1.07
CA ILE A 5 -13.35 1.37 -0.10
C ILE A 5 -12.28 2.45 0.11
N ALA A 6 -11.97 2.73 1.37
CA ALA A 6 -10.79 3.48 1.77
C ALA A 6 -9.85 2.56 2.56
N ILE A 7 -8.55 2.67 2.29
CA ILE A 7 -7.51 1.85 2.94
C ILE A 7 -6.66 2.77 3.81
N ALA A 8 -6.54 2.45 5.09
CA ALA A 8 -5.62 3.11 6.01
C ALA A 8 -4.35 2.27 6.18
N VAL A 9 -3.19 2.87 5.92
CA VAL A 9 -1.88 2.23 6.09
C VAL A 9 -0.93 3.12 6.90
N ALA A 10 0.07 2.52 7.52
CA ALA A 10 1.17 3.23 8.16
C ALA A 10 2.54 2.70 7.71
N SER A 11 3.60 3.48 7.88
CA SER A 11 4.96 3.03 7.56
C SER A 11 5.48 2.00 8.58
N SER A 12 5.24 2.23 9.87
CA SER A 12 5.64 1.32 10.95
C SER A 12 4.53 0.37 11.39
N GLY A 13 4.92 -0.80 11.92
CA GLY A 13 3.97 -1.77 12.47
C GLY A 13 3.24 -1.25 13.72
N ILE A 14 3.93 -0.44 14.54
CA ILE A 14 3.35 0.16 15.75
C ILE A 14 2.32 1.23 15.38
N ALA A 15 2.60 2.10 14.41
CA ALA A 15 1.60 3.07 13.95
C ALA A 15 0.39 2.36 13.31
N ALA A 16 0.60 1.25 12.61
CA ALA A 16 -0.49 0.48 12.02
C ALA A 16 -1.46 -0.10 13.06
N THR A 17 -1.03 -0.40 14.30
CA THR A 17 -1.95 -0.89 15.35
C THR A 17 -2.88 0.20 15.88
N LEU A 18 -2.54 1.48 15.70
CA LEU A 18 -3.38 2.62 16.08
C LEU A 18 -4.49 2.87 15.05
N LEU A 19 -4.36 2.32 13.84
CA LEU A 19 -5.37 2.39 12.80
C LEU A 19 -6.33 1.20 12.92
N HIS A 20 -7.65 1.45 12.85
CA HIS A 20 -8.64 0.39 12.90
C HIS A 20 -8.51 -0.53 11.67
N GLY A 21 -8.15 -1.80 11.89
CA GLY A 21 -7.83 -2.73 10.80
C GLY A 21 -6.56 -2.37 10.04
N GLY A 22 -5.71 -1.51 10.62
CA GLY A 22 -4.51 -0.98 10.01
C GLY A 22 -3.50 -2.04 9.65
N ARG A 23 -2.81 -1.80 8.54
CA ARG A 23 -1.70 -2.62 8.07
C ARG A 23 -0.56 -1.71 7.66
N THR A 24 0.65 -2.26 7.63
CA THR A 24 1.78 -1.50 7.11
C THR A 24 1.64 -1.29 5.61
N ALA A 25 2.17 -0.18 5.09
CA ALA A 25 2.23 0.07 3.66
C ALA A 25 2.97 -1.06 2.93
N HIS A 26 4.06 -1.56 3.51
CA HIS A 26 4.80 -2.70 2.97
C HIS A 26 3.93 -3.95 2.76
N SER A 27 3.14 -4.35 3.77
CA SER A 27 2.31 -5.55 3.67
C SER A 27 1.10 -5.36 2.74
N THR A 28 0.47 -4.19 2.81
CA THR A 28 -0.75 -3.87 2.06
C THR A 28 -0.48 -3.71 0.57
N LEU A 29 0.69 -3.16 0.24
CA LEU A 29 1.06 -2.78 -1.12
C LEU A 29 2.06 -3.75 -1.74
N LYS A 30 2.49 -4.76 -0.98
CA LYS A 30 3.55 -5.71 -1.34
C LYS A 30 4.83 -5.01 -1.81
N LEU A 31 5.13 -3.85 -1.23
CA LEU A 31 6.38 -3.14 -1.51
C LEU A 31 7.56 -4.00 -1.03
N PRO A 32 8.58 -4.23 -1.88
CA PRO A 32 9.78 -4.94 -1.48
C PRO A 32 10.48 -4.15 -0.37
N LEU A 33 11.01 -4.88 0.61
CA LEU A 33 11.78 -4.30 1.72
C LEU A 33 13.05 -3.57 1.24
N ASN A 34 13.61 -4.02 0.11
CA ASN A 34 14.73 -3.37 -0.57
C ASN A 34 14.24 -2.75 -1.89
N LEU A 35 13.80 -1.49 -1.83
CA LEU A 35 13.35 -0.74 -3.01
C LEU A 35 14.50 -0.40 -3.99
N THR A 36 15.76 -0.51 -3.54
CA THR A 36 16.96 -0.28 -4.35
C THR A 36 17.26 -1.39 -5.37
N GLN A 37 16.64 -2.56 -5.25
CA GLN A 37 16.91 -3.72 -6.12
C GLN A 37 15.74 -4.10 -7.03
N CYS A 38 14.63 -3.36 -7.02
CA CYS A 38 13.43 -3.68 -7.80
C CYS A 38 13.01 -2.50 -8.67
N GLU A 39 13.17 -2.67 -9.98
CA GLU A 39 12.75 -1.68 -10.99
C GLU A 39 11.21 -1.56 -11.09
N ALA A 40 10.47 -2.59 -10.65
CA ALA A 40 9.00 -2.60 -10.57
C ALA A 40 8.52 -3.12 -9.19
N PRO A 41 8.47 -2.27 -8.15
CA PRO A 41 8.19 -2.68 -6.77
C PRO A 41 6.79 -3.25 -6.50
N LEU A 42 5.86 -3.16 -7.46
CA LEU A 42 4.44 -3.51 -7.26
C LEU A 42 3.98 -4.72 -8.08
N ASP A 43 4.87 -5.34 -8.87
CA ASP A 43 4.56 -6.54 -9.67
C ASP A 43 4.27 -7.80 -8.80
N ASN A 44 4.46 -7.70 -7.48
CA ASN A 44 4.18 -8.78 -6.54
C ASN A 44 2.68 -8.99 -6.24
N ILE A 45 1.79 -8.10 -6.69
CA ILE A 45 0.34 -8.28 -6.52
C ILE A 45 -0.19 -9.13 -7.68
N SER A 46 -0.29 -10.45 -7.46
CA SER A 46 -0.85 -11.35 -8.47
C SER A 46 -2.31 -10.98 -8.79
N LYS A 47 -2.62 -10.84 -10.08
CA LYS A 47 -3.96 -10.55 -10.58
C LYS A 47 -4.92 -11.65 -10.12
N GLY A 48 -5.96 -11.29 -9.36
CA GLY A 48 -7.02 -12.21 -8.89
C GLY A 48 -7.01 -12.53 -7.40
N THR A 49 -6.03 -12.05 -6.63
CA THR A 49 -6.06 -12.19 -5.16
C THR A 49 -7.13 -11.27 -4.53
N GLY A 50 -7.58 -11.61 -3.32
CA GLY A 50 -8.49 -10.74 -2.56
C GLY A 50 -7.90 -9.35 -2.30
N GLU A 51 -6.58 -9.29 -2.05
CA GLU A 51 -5.84 -8.04 -1.87
C GLU A 51 -5.84 -7.18 -3.15
N ALA A 52 -5.65 -7.80 -4.33
CA ALA A 52 -5.73 -7.11 -5.61
C ALA A 52 -7.13 -6.53 -5.88
N LYS A 53 -8.20 -7.27 -5.55
CA LYS A 53 -9.58 -6.77 -5.68
C LYS A 53 -9.84 -5.58 -4.77
N VAL A 54 -9.41 -5.66 -3.51
CA VAL A 54 -9.55 -4.55 -2.55
C VAL A 54 -8.80 -3.32 -3.03
N LEU A 55 -7.58 -3.47 -3.58
CA LEU A 55 -6.82 -2.36 -4.15
C LEU A 55 -7.45 -1.78 -5.43
N GLN A 56 -8.09 -2.61 -6.28
CA GLN A 56 -8.81 -2.14 -7.47
C GLN A 56 -10.09 -1.37 -7.14
N GLU A 57 -10.82 -1.79 -6.10
CA GLU A 57 -12.05 -1.12 -5.65
C GLU A 57 -11.77 0.10 -4.75
N CYS A 58 -10.57 0.18 -4.18
CA CYS A 58 -10.11 1.28 -3.35
C CYS A 58 -10.16 2.62 -4.10
N LYS A 59 -10.73 3.64 -3.44
CA LYS A 59 -10.81 5.02 -3.96
C LYS A 59 -9.92 6.00 -3.21
N LEU A 60 -9.41 5.61 -2.04
CA LEU A 60 -8.58 6.45 -1.20
C LEU A 60 -7.62 5.59 -0.38
N ILE A 61 -6.32 5.89 -0.45
CA ILE A 61 -5.35 5.40 0.52
C ILE A 61 -4.94 6.56 1.43
N VAL A 62 -5.10 6.37 2.73
CA VAL A 62 -4.55 7.25 3.77
C VAL A 62 -3.28 6.60 4.30
N TRP A 63 -2.15 7.28 4.15
CA TRP A 63 -0.85 6.76 4.56
C TRP A 63 -0.29 7.61 5.71
N ASP A 64 -0.34 7.06 6.93
CA ASP A 64 0.29 7.64 8.11
C ASP A 64 1.81 7.42 8.12
N GLU A 65 2.57 8.41 8.57
CA GLU A 65 4.03 8.41 8.50
C GLU A 65 4.57 8.31 7.06
N CYS A 66 3.87 8.87 6.07
CA CYS A 66 4.28 8.80 4.66
C CYS A 66 5.66 9.45 4.41
N THR A 67 6.07 10.40 5.25
CA THR A 67 7.41 11.03 5.21
C THR A 67 8.55 10.08 5.54
N MET A 68 8.26 8.96 6.20
CA MET A 68 9.23 7.90 6.49
C MET A 68 9.34 6.88 5.35
N ALA A 69 8.49 6.98 4.32
CA ALA A 69 8.57 6.12 3.15
C ALA A 69 9.70 6.57 2.22
N HIS A 70 10.40 5.61 1.61
CA HIS A 70 11.37 5.92 0.58
C HIS A 70 10.67 6.54 -0.64
N LYS A 71 11.27 7.56 -1.26
CA LYS A 71 10.70 8.26 -2.43
C LYS A 71 10.27 7.30 -3.55
N GLN A 72 11.07 6.26 -3.81
CA GLN A 72 10.76 5.24 -4.80
C GLN A 72 9.49 4.43 -4.47
N ALA A 73 9.16 4.25 -3.18
CA ALA A 73 7.93 3.57 -2.78
C ALA A 73 6.69 4.37 -3.18
N LEU A 74 6.78 5.71 -3.05
CA LEU A 74 5.71 6.63 -3.43
C LEU A 74 5.56 6.70 -4.96
N GLU A 75 6.68 6.80 -5.69
CA GLU A 75 6.68 6.84 -7.15
C GLU A 75 6.18 5.53 -7.79
N ALA A 76 6.53 4.37 -7.21
CA ALA A 76 6.03 3.10 -7.69
C ALA A 76 4.50 3.02 -7.64
N ARG A 77 3.89 3.54 -6.56
CA ARG A 77 2.43 3.61 -6.44
C ARG A 77 1.79 4.51 -7.47
N ASP A 78 2.34 5.70 -7.68
CA ASP A 78 1.79 6.69 -8.60
C ASP A 78 1.72 6.14 -10.03
N ARG A 79 2.70 5.33 -10.45
CA ARG A 79 2.71 4.68 -11.78
C ARG A 79 1.68 3.57 -11.97
N THR A 80 1.09 3.06 -10.89
CA THR A 80 0.25 1.84 -10.92
C THR A 80 -1.25 2.14 -10.79
N LEU A 81 -1.62 3.36 -10.39
CA LEU A 81 -3.01 3.85 -10.31
C LEU A 81 -3.42 4.55 -11.61
#